data_AF-A0A067M9K3-F1
#
_entry.id   AF-A0A067M9K3-F1
#
_cell.length_a   1.000
_cell.length_b   1.000
_cell.length_c   1.000
_cell.angle_alpha   90.00
_cell.angle_beta   90.00
_cell.angle_gamma   90.00
#
_symmetry.space_group_name_H-M   'P 1'
#
loop_
_entity.id
_entity.type
_entity.pdbx_description
1 polymer ?
#
loop_
_entity_poly.entity_id
_entity_poly.type
_entity_poly.pdbx_seq_one_letter_code
_entity_poly.pdbx_strand_id
1 'polypeptide(L)'
;MVNLVTSDNESFTVEKAVASRSVLIKNMLEDVGESDQPIPLPNVTASVLKKVLEYCDHHKNEPMPTSEDLAAEDTRKRTTDIGEWDQKFIQVDQEMLFEIILAANYLDIKPLLDVGCKTVANMIKGKTPEEIRKLFNIVNDFTPEEEAQIKKENEWAEDR
;
A
#
# COMPACT_ATOMS: atom_id res chain seq x y z
N MET A 1 -24.28 3.49 7.96
CA MET A 1 -23.08 4.34 7.93
C MET A 1 -22.18 3.94 9.07
N VAL A 2 -20.88 4.23 8.98
CA VAL A 2 -19.87 3.98 10.02
C VAL A 2 -19.11 5.28 10.23
N ASN A 3 -18.83 5.63 11.49
CA ASN A 3 -18.05 6.82 11.82
C ASN A 3 -16.61 6.40 12.13
N LEU A 4 -15.64 6.99 11.44
CA LEU A 4 -14.21 6.79 11.63
C LEU A 4 -13.59 8.08 12.17
N VAL A 5 -12.65 7.98 13.11
CA VAL A 5 -11.92 9.14 13.65
C VAL A 5 -10.43 8.94 13.46
N THR A 6 -9.76 9.89 12.82
CA THR A 6 -8.33 9.82 12.46
C THR A 6 -7.42 10.25 13.60
N SER A 7 -6.11 10.04 13.43
CA SER A 7 -5.08 10.39 14.42
C SER A 7 -5.00 11.89 14.73
N ASP A 8 -5.42 12.73 13.79
CA ASP A 8 -5.54 14.18 13.87
C ASP A 8 -6.94 14.66 14.31
N ASN A 9 -7.79 13.75 14.81
CA ASN A 9 -9.13 14.00 15.34
C ASN A 9 -10.17 14.49 14.31
N GLU A 10 -9.99 14.20 13.02
CA GLU A 10 -11.04 14.41 12.03
C GLU A 10 -11.99 13.20 11.97
N SER A 11 -13.26 13.49 11.68
CA SER A 11 -14.33 12.49 11.65
C SER A 11 -14.85 12.27 10.23
N PHE A 12 -15.03 11.00 9.85
CA PHE A 12 -15.52 10.59 8.53
C PHE A 12 -16.73 9.68 8.70
N THR A 13 -17.86 10.05 8.09
CA THR A 13 -19.04 9.19 7.99
C THR A 13 -19.05 8.50 6.64
N VAL A 14 -18.95 7.17 6.63
CA VAL A 14 -18.80 6.37 5.40
C VAL A 14 -19.81 5.23 5.33
N GLU A 15 -20.08 4.76 4.11
CA GLU A 15 -20.92 3.58 3.90
C GLU A 15 -20.26 2.33 4.49
N LYS A 16 -21.07 1.43 5.07
CA LYS A 16 -20.55 0.18 5.64
C LYS A 16 -19.83 -0.66 4.58
N ALA A 17 -20.33 -0.69 3.35
CA ALA A 17 -19.69 -1.40 2.24
C ALA A 17 -18.28 -0.90 1.93
N VAL A 18 -18.07 0.42 1.98
CA VAL A 18 -16.75 1.06 1.77
C VAL A 18 -15.83 0.74 2.93
N ALA A 19 -16.31 0.90 4.17
CA ALA A 19 -15.55 0.61 5.38
C ALA A 19 -15.14 -0.87 5.49
N SER A 20 -16.01 -1.80 5.06
CA SER A 20 -15.78 -3.24 5.11
C SER A 20 -14.76 -3.75 4.08
N ARG A 21 -14.21 -2.88 3.21
CA ARG A 21 -13.02 -3.20 2.42
C ARG A 21 -11.76 -3.33 3.29
N SER A 22 -11.73 -2.66 4.44
CA SER A 22 -10.75 -2.91 5.49
C SER A 22 -11.16 -4.16 6.28
N VAL A 23 -10.30 -5.17 6.29
CA VAL A 23 -10.53 -6.37 7.10
C VAL A 23 -10.52 -6.02 8.59
N LEU A 24 -9.66 -5.09 9.01
CA LEU A 24 -9.64 -4.59 10.39
C LEU A 24 -11.00 -4.00 10.80
N ILE A 25 -11.52 -3.04 10.02
CA ILE A 25 -12.79 -2.37 10.34
C ILE A 25 -13.95 -3.36 10.23
N LYS A 26 -13.93 -4.26 9.23
CA LYS A 26 -14.94 -5.31 9.10
C LYS A 26 -15.03 -6.18 10.35
N ASN A 27 -13.90 -6.70 10.84
CA ASN A 27 -13.86 -7.54 12.03
C ASN A 27 -14.35 -6.77 13.27
N MET A 28 -13.93 -5.50 13.43
CA MET A 28 -14.43 -4.65 14.52
C MET A 28 -15.96 -4.47 14.49
N LEU A 29 -16.54 -4.28 13.31
CA LEU A 29 -18.00 -4.13 13.15
C LEU A 29 -18.76 -5.45 13.42
N GLU A 30 -18.14 -6.60 13.13
CA GLU A 30 -18.72 -7.91 13.41
C GLU A 30 -18.69 -8.25 14.90
N ASP A 31 -17.60 -7.90 15.60
CA ASP A 31 -17.42 -8.17 17.03
C ASP A 31 -18.27 -7.23 17.93
N VAL A 32 -18.38 -5.95 17.56
CA VAL A 32 -19.08 -4.93 18.36
C VAL A 32 -20.58 -4.85 18.06
N GLY A 33 -21.01 -5.27 16.87
CA GLY A 33 -22.39 -5.13 16.39
C GLY A 33 -22.72 -3.71 15.92
N GLU A 34 -24.01 -3.39 15.77
CA GLU A 34 -24.44 -2.03 15.43
C GLU A 34 -24.19 -1.08 16.61
N SER A 35 -23.21 -0.19 16.44
CA SER A 35 -22.81 0.81 17.42
C SER A 35 -22.65 2.17 16.74
N ASP A 36 -23.15 3.22 17.38
CA ASP A 36 -22.95 4.61 16.95
C ASP A 36 -21.59 5.17 17.39
N GLN A 37 -20.80 4.41 18.15
CA GLN A 37 -19.49 4.85 18.60
C GLN A 37 -18.51 4.93 17.43
N PRO A 38 -17.74 6.03 17.31
CA PRO A 38 -16.75 6.17 16.27
C PRO A 38 -15.61 5.17 16.45
N ILE A 39 -15.13 4.60 15.34
CA ILE A 39 -13.96 3.72 15.31
C ILE A 39 -12.70 4.60 15.23
N PRO A 40 -11.82 4.58 16.24
CA PRO A 40 -10.59 5.35 16.20
C PRO A 40 -9.53 4.67 15.34
N LEU A 41 -8.86 5.46 14.50
CA LEU A 41 -7.76 5.08 13.60
C LEU A 41 -6.51 5.90 13.96
N PRO A 42 -5.83 5.59 15.08
CA PRO A 42 -4.74 6.41 15.62
C PRO A 42 -3.47 6.44 14.76
N ASN A 43 -3.37 5.57 13.75
CA ASN A 43 -2.20 5.46 12.88
C ASN A 43 -2.46 6.01 11.46
N VAL A 44 -3.58 6.71 11.25
CA VAL A 44 -3.96 7.24 9.94
C VAL A 44 -4.45 8.68 10.09
N THR A 45 -3.83 9.61 9.36
CA THR A 45 -4.22 11.02 9.29
C THR A 45 -5.43 11.21 8.37
N ALA A 46 -6.09 12.37 8.47
CA ALA A 46 -7.24 12.71 7.64
C ALA A 46 -6.93 12.72 6.14
N SER A 47 -5.78 13.26 5.75
CA SER A 47 -5.33 13.33 4.35
C SER A 47 -5.19 11.94 3.73
N VAL A 48 -4.56 11.02 4.46
CA VAL A 48 -4.32 9.64 4.03
C VAL A 48 -5.63 8.86 4.03
N LEU A 49 -6.44 8.97 5.09
CA LEU A 49 -7.71 8.27 5.16
C LEU A 49 -8.64 8.66 4.02
N LYS A 50 -8.69 9.95 3.64
CA LYS A 50 -9.47 10.41 2.49
C LYS A 50 -9.08 9.69 1.19
N LYS A 51 -7.78 9.47 0.97
CA LYS A 51 -7.28 8.71 -0.19
C LYS A 51 -7.62 7.23 -0.10
N VAL A 52 -7.46 6.62 1.07
CA VAL A 52 -7.84 5.22 1.27
C VAL A 52 -9.34 5.02 1.02
N LEU A 53 -10.19 5.94 1.48
CA LEU A 53 -11.64 5.89 1.26
C LEU A 53 -12.01 6.08 -0.22
N GLU A 54 -11.31 6.96 -0.95
CA GLU A 54 -11.46 7.10 -2.42
C GLU A 54 -11.22 5.75 -3.12
N TYR A 55 -10.14 5.05 -2.76
CA TYR A 55 -9.84 3.72 -3.28
C TYR A 55 -10.92 2.69 -2.91
N CYS A 56 -11.32 2.65 -1.65
CA CYS A 56 -12.31 1.70 -1.16
C CYS A 56 -13.69 1.92 -1.81
N ASP A 57 -14.08 3.16 -2.08
CA ASP A 57 -15.35 3.47 -2.73
C ASP A 57 -15.37 3.04 -4.20
N HIS A 58 -14.27 3.25 -4.93
CA HIS A 58 -14.13 2.77 -6.30
C HIS A 58 -14.24 1.24 -6.40
N HIS A 59 -13.57 0.51 -5.50
CA HIS A 59 -13.48 -0.95 -5.53
C HIS A 59 -14.53 -1.67 -4.65
N LYS A 60 -15.54 -0.97 -4.13
CA LYS A 60 -16.50 -1.55 -3.17
C LYS A 60 -17.34 -2.69 -3.73
N ASN A 61 -17.54 -2.73 -5.04
CA ASN A 61 -18.33 -3.76 -5.73
C ASN A 61 -17.48 -4.92 -6.25
N GLU A 62 -16.16 -4.85 -6.13
CA GLU A 62 -15.29 -5.92 -6.56
C GLU A 62 -15.19 -7.01 -5.50
N PRO A 63 -15.13 -8.29 -5.89
CA PRO A 63 -14.92 -9.37 -4.95
C PRO A 63 -13.63 -9.14 -4.17
N MET A 64 -13.71 -9.24 -2.84
CA MET A 64 -12.51 -9.30 -2.01
C MET A 64 -11.77 -10.59 -2.37
N PRO A 65 -10.44 -10.53 -2.59
CA PRO A 65 -9.68 -11.73 -2.89
C PRO A 65 -9.82 -12.75 -1.75
N THR A 66 -10.14 -13.98 -2.10
CA THR A 66 -10.25 -15.07 -1.13
C THR A 66 -8.86 -15.52 -0.68
N SER A 67 -8.75 -16.25 0.44
CA SER A 67 -7.47 -16.83 0.87
C SER A 67 -6.81 -17.71 -0.20
N GLU A 68 -7.61 -18.36 -1.05
CA GLU A 68 -7.13 -19.14 -2.20
C GLU A 68 -6.61 -18.22 -3.33
N ASP A 69 -7.32 -17.13 -3.64
CA ASP A 69 -6.84 -16.12 -4.61
C ASP A 69 -5.52 -15.50 -4.16
N LEU A 70 -5.37 -15.23 -2.87
CA LEU A 70 -4.16 -14.67 -2.29
C LEU A 70 -2.97 -15.65 -2.37
N ALA A 71 -3.22 -16.96 -2.26
CA ALA A 71 -2.20 -17.99 -2.44
C ALA A 71 -1.83 -18.17 -3.93
N ALA A 72 -2.80 -18.05 -4.84
CA ALA A 72 -2.57 -18.09 -6.28
C ALA A 72 -1.89 -16.81 -6.80
N GLU A 73 -2.19 -15.65 -6.21
CA GLU A 73 -1.55 -14.38 -6.53
C GLU A 73 -0.07 -14.37 -6.17
N ASP A 74 0.38 -15.07 -5.13
CA ASP A 74 1.81 -15.19 -4.84
C ASP A 74 2.62 -15.74 -6.05
N THR A 75 1.96 -16.51 -6.91
CA THR A 75 2.55 -17.01 -8.16
C THR A 75 2.50 -15.98 -9.31
N ARG A 76 1.50 -15.06 -9.29
CA ARG A 76 1.27 -13.96 -10.26
C ARG A 76 1.93 -12.63 -9.88
N LYS A 77 2.40 -12.45 -8.64
CA LYS A 77 3.19 -11.30 -8.14
C LYS A 77 4.44 -10.98 -8.96
N ARG A 78 4.79 -11.82 -9.94
CA ARG A 78 5.85 -11.57 -10.93
C ARG A 78 5.49 -10.51 -11.97
N THR A 79 4.22 -10.10 -12.10
CA THR A 79 3.84 -9.01 -13.00
C THR A 79 3.64 -7.71 -12.20
N THR A 80 4.34 -6.65 -12.61
CA THR A 80 4.18 -5.29 -12.05
C THR A 80 3.00 -4.53 -12.68
N ASP A 81 2.01 -5.27 -13.18
CA ASP A 81 0.85 -4.71 -13.87
C ASP A 81 -0.18 -4.18 -12.85
N ILE A 82 -0.70 -3.00 -13.16
CA ILE A 82 -1.61 -2.21 -12.32
C ILE A 82 -2.70 -1.66 -13.24
N GLY A 83 -3.97 -1.76 -12.85
CA GLY A 83 -5.07 -1.23 -13.64
C GLY A 83 -4.96 0.28 -13.89
N GLU A 84 -5.52 0.78 -15.00
CA GLU A 84 -5.38 2.18 -15.39
C GLU A 84 -5.91 3.17 -14.34
N TRP A 85 -7.00 2.81 -13.64
CA TRP A 85 -7.54 3.64 -12.58
C TRP A 85 -6.60 3.68 -11.39
N ASP A 86 -6.12 2.52 -10.95
CA ASP A 86 -5.17 2.38 -9.83
C ASP A 86 -3.87 3.13 -10.09
N GLN A 87 -3.35 3.07 -11.32
CA GLN A 87 -2.16 3.83 -11.74
C GLN A 87 -2.36 5.33 -11.57
N LYS A 88 -3.54 5.86 -11.93
CA LYS A 88 -3.86 7.28 -11.77
C LYS A 88 -4.11 7.65 -10.32
N PHE A 89 -4.79 6.78 -9.57
CA PHE A 89 -5.07 6.97 -8.15
C PHE A 89 -3.77 7.07 -7.34
N ILE A 90 -2.82 6.17 -7.60
CA ILE A 90 -1.55 6.06 -6.87
C ILE A 90 -0.49 7.04 -7.37
N GLN A 91 -0.81 7.88 -8.37
CA GLN A 91 0.06 8.94 -8.88
C GLN A 91 0.08 10.14 -7.92
N VAL A 92 0.72 9.94 -6.78
CA VAL A 92 0.92 10.93 -5.71
C VAL A 92 2.43 11.13 -5.48
N ASP A 93 2.79 12.10 -4.62
CA ASP A 93 4.18 12.21 -4.17
C ASP A 93 4.62 10.99 -3.34
N GLN A 94 5.93 10.82 -3.15
CA GLN A 94 6.49 9.66 -2.47
C GLN A 94 6.04 9.56 -1.00
N GLU A 95 5.90 10.70 -0.31
CA GLU A 95 5.51 10.74 1.10
C GLU A 95 4.08 10.19 1.25
N MET A 96 3.14 10.73 0.47
CA MET A 96 1.76 10.23 0.43
C MET A 96 1.69 8.76 -0.02
N LEU A 97 2.51 8.33 -0.98
CA LEU A 97 2.57 6.92 -1.40
C LEU A 97 2.95 6.00 -0.24
N PHE A 98 4.00 6.35 0.51
CA PHE A 98 4.42 5.56 1.67
C PHE A 98 3.38 5.57 2.78
N GLU A 99 2.74 6.70 3.04
CA GLU A 99 1.66 6.78 4.02
C GLU A 99 0.45 5.93 3.61
N ILE A 100 0.07 5.93 2.33
CA ILE A 100 -0.99 5.05 1.80
C ILE A 100 -0.62 3.58 1.99
N ILE A 101 0.62 3.19 1.71
CA ILE A 101 1.11 1.81 1.92
C ILE A 101 1.02 1.42 3.40
N LEU A 102 1.47 2.28 4.30
CA LEU A 102 1.41 2.04 5.75
C LEU A 102 -0.02 1.95 6.25
N ALA A 103 -0.90 2.84 5.80
CA ALA A 103 -2.32 2.84 6.16
C ALA A 103 -3.03 1.60 5.60
N ALA A 104 -2.74 1.18 4.36
CA ALA A 104 -3.30 -0.02 3.75
C ALA A 104 -2.89 -1.28 4.51
N ASN A 105 -1.64 -1.37 4.95
CA ASN A 105 -1.18 -2.46 5.81
C ASN A 105 -1.86 -2.43 7.20
N TYR A 106 -1.96 -1.25 7.82
CA TYR A 106 -2.61 -1.10 9.13
C TYR A 106 -4.10 -1.47 9.10
N LEU A 107 -4.82 -1.00 8.07
CA LEU A 107 -6.24 -1.26 7.87
C LEU A 107 -6.53 -2.64 7.26
N ASP A 108 -5.49 -3.40 6.93
CA ASP A 108 -5.57 -4.69 6.26
C ASP A 108 -6.43 -4.63 4.97
N ILE A 109 -5.98 -3.78 4.04
CA ILE A 109 -6.55 -3.62 2.69
C ILE A 109 -5.51 -4.12 1.68
N LYS A 110 -5.41 -5.45 1.57
CA LYS A 110 -4.37 -6.10 0.77
C LYS A 110 -4.28 -5.64 -0.70
N PRO A 111 -5.40 -5.48 -1.46
CA PRO A 111 -5.32 -4.99 -2.84
C PRO A 111 -4.67 -3.60 -2.96
N LEU A 112 -4.94 -2.70 -2.02
CA LEU A 112 -4.35 -1.36 -1.99
C LEU A 112 -2.85 -1.43 -1.65
N LEU A 113 -2.48 -2.29 -0.71
CA LEU A 113 -1.09 -2.56 -0.37
C LEU A 113 -0.32 -3.09 -1.60
N ASP A 114 -0.92 -4.02 -2.34
CA ASP A 114 -0.31 -4.59 -3.55
C ASP A 114 -0.14 -3.54 -4.66
N VAL A 115 -1.11 -2.64 -4.87
CA VAL A 115 -0.98 -1.51 -5.81
C VAL A 115 0.19 -0.60 -5.42
N GLY A 116 0.31 -0.26 -4.14
CA GLY A 116 1.43 0.55 -3.63
C GLY A 116 2.78 -0.15 -3.81
N CYS A 117 2.89 -1.42 -3.45
CA CYS A 117 4.11 -2.21 -3.62
C CYS A 117 4.51 -2.37 -5.09
N LYS A 118 3.55 -2.65 -6.00
CA LYS A 118 3.81 -2.72 -7.45
C LYS A 118 4.28 -1.38 -8.01
N THR A 119 3.73 -0.27 -7.51
CA THR A 119 4.15 1.08 -7.91
C THR A 119 5.60 1.34 -7.53
N VAL A 120 5.98 1.04 -6.28
CA VAL A 120 7.38 1.16 -5.83
C VAL A 120 8.31 0.22 -6.63
N ALA A 121 7.86 -1.02 -6.91
CA ALA A 121 8.64 -1.95 -7.74
C ALA A 121 8.86 -1.41 -9.16
N ASN A 122 7.86 -0.78 -9.79
CA ASN A 122 7.98 -0.15 -11.10
C ASN A 122 8.94 1.06 -11.08
N MET A 123 9.03 1.79 -9.96
CA MET A 123 10.00 2.89 -9.81
C MET A 123 11.45 2.39 -9.74
N ILE A 124 11.66 1.19 -9.20
CA ILE A 124 12.98 0.55 -9.04
C ILE A 124 13.40 -0.17 -10.33
N LYS A 125 12.44 -0.75 -11.06
CA LYS A 125 12.70 -1.57 -12.24
C LYS A 125 13.51 -0.82 -13.30
N GLY A 126 14.64 -1.42 -13.70
CA GLY A 126 15.52 -0.88 -14.74
C GLY A 126 16.39 0.30 -14.32
N LYS A 127 16.42 0.65 -13.03
CA LYS A 127 17.34 1.65 -12.47
C LYS A 127 18.61 1.02 -11.93
N THR A 128 19.71 1.76 -11.99
CA THR A 128 20.97 1.33 -11.35
C THR A 128 20.88 1.52 -9.82
N PRO A 129 21.72 0.84 -9.03
CA PRO A 129 21.78 1.04 -7.58
C PRO A 129 21.98 2.51 -7.18
N GLU A 130 22.79 3.27 -7.93
CA GLU A 130 23.02 4.70 -7.68
C GLU A 130 21.77 5.53 -7.95
N GLU A 131 21.04 5.25 -9.03
CA GLU A 131 19.80 5.94 -9.35
C GLU A 131 18.70 5.65 -8.32
N ILE A 132 18.60 4.41 -7.85
CA ILE A 132 17.68 4.01 -6.78
C ILE A 132 18.01 4.75 -5.50
N ARG A 133 19.30 4.76 -5.09
CA ARG A 133 19.74 5.49 -3.90
C ARG A 133 19.38 6.98 -3.99
N LYS A 134 19.58 7.59 -5.15
CA LYS A 134 19.23 9.00 -5.38
C LYS A 134 17.71 9.23 -5.32
N LEU A 135 16.93 8.33 -5.91
CA LEU A 135 15.47 8.43 -5.99
C LEU A 135 14.80 8.34 -4.62
N PHE A 136 15.32 7.48 -3.74
CA PHE A 136 14.81 7.26 -2.39
C PHE A 136 15.62 7.99 -1.31
N ASN A 137 16.56 8.85 -1.71
CA ASN A 137 17.45 9.59 -0.81
C ASN A 137 18.18 8.70 0.22
N ILE A 138 18.67 7.54 -0.24
CA ILE A 138 19.39 6.55 0.57
C ILE A 138 20.89 6.85 0.51
N VAL A 139 21.53 6.92 1.68
CA VAL A 139 22.99 7.09 1.81
C VAL A 139 23.67 5.77 1.46
N ASN A 140 24.74 5.81 0.64
CA ASN A 140 25.58 4.64 0.45
C ASN A 140 26.44 4.43 1.70
N ASP A 141 26.17 3.33 2.41
CA ASP A 141 26.83 2.93 3.65
C ASP A 141 27.91 1.85 3.43
N PHE A 142 28.13 1.43 2.18
CA PHE A 142 29.21 0.51 1.83
C PHE A 142 30.56 1.21 1.71
N THR A 143 31.60 0.52 2.17
CA THR A 143 32.98 0.87 1.83
C THR A 143 33.29 0.58 0.35
N PRO A 144 34.29 1.24 -0.27
CA PRO A 144 34.68 0.97 -1.65
C PRO A 144 35.03 -0.50 -1.89
N GLU A 145 35.64 -1.17 -0.92
CA GLU A 145 35.98 -2.59 -0.96
C GLU A 145 34.74 -3.49 -0.97
N GLU A 146 33.76 -3.21 -0.12
CA GLU A 146 32.49 -3.95 -0.07
C GLU A 146 31.67 -3.75 -1.35
N GLU A 147 31.61 -2.52 -1.87
CA GLU A 147 30.90 -2.22 -3.11
C GLU A 147 31.54 -2.96 -4.31
N ALA A 148 32.87 -2.97 -4.40
CA ALA A 148 33.59 -3.71 -5.43
C ALA A 148 33.37 -5.23 -5.33
N GLN A 149 33.32 -5.78 -4.10
CA GLN A 149 33.05 -7.19 -3.88
C GLN A 149 31.61 -7.54 -4.27
N ILE A 150 30.62 -6.77 -3.82
CA ILE A 150 29.20 -6.99 -4.15
C ILE A 150 28.99 -6.86 -5.65
N LYS A 151 29.62 -5.89 -6.32
CA LYS A 151 29.53 -5.75 -7.77
C LYS A 151 30.08 -6.99 -8.48
N LYS A 152 31.28 -7.44 -8.10
CA LYS A 152 31.90 -8.65 -8.66
C LYS A 152 31.06 -9.92 -8.44
N GLU A 153 30.45 -10.05 -7.26
CA GLU A 153 29.57 -11.19 -6.95
C GLU A 153 28.25 -11.16 -7.73
N ASN A 154 27.82 -9.99 -8.21
CA ASN A 154 26.56 -9.80 -8.94
C ASN A 154 26.74 -9.52 -10.45
N GLU A 155 27.97 -9.60 -10.98
CA GLU A 155 28.27 -9.43 -12.42
C GLU A 155 27.42 -10.36 -13.32
N TRP A 156 27.07 -11.56 -12.83
CA TRP A 156 26.22 -12.52 -13.55
C TRP A 156 24.80 -12.00 -13.85
N ALA A 157 24.34 -10.95 -13.16
CA ALA A 157 23.03 -10.35 -13.34
C ALA A 157 23.03 -9.15 -14.32
N GLU A 158 24.20 -8.56 -14.61
CA GLU A 158 24.32 -7.42 -15.54
C GLU A 158 24.38 -7.85 -17.02
N ASP A 159 24.72 -9.12 -17.29
CA ASP A 159 24.96 -9.67 -18.64
C ASP A 159 23.69 -10.21 -19.35
N ARG A 160 22.48 -9.83 -18.90
CA ARG A 160 21.22 -10.43 -19.36
C ARG A 160 20.13 -9.45 -19.78
#